data_AF-A0A6I9YS19-F1
#
_entry.id   AF-A0A6I9YS19-F1
#
_cell.length_a   1.000
_cell.length_b   1.000
_cell.length_c   1.000
_cell.angle_alpha   90.00
_cell.angle_beta   90.00
_cell.angle_gamma   90.00
#
_symmetry.space_group_name_H-M   'P 1'
#
loop_
_entity.id
_entity.type
_entity.pdbx_description
1 polymer ?
#
loop_
_entity_poly.entity_id
_entity_poly.type
_entity_poly.pdbx_seq_one_letter_code
_entity_poly.pdbx_strand_id
1 'polypeptide(L)'
;MQFLYKLILSHNPLRKIEDSHFYTLPSLKFLDLGSTKISIDILENLLKISFKLKTLILPRKLSCCLCQNQDTIETSNTIKLDCPKE
;
A
#
# COMPACT_ATOMS: atom_id res chain seq x y z
N MET A 1 -5.56 24.82 7.83
CA MET A 1 -6.19 23.59 7.29
C MET A 1 -5.39 22.39 7.77
N GLN A 2 -6.04 21.33 8.22
CA GLN A 2 -5.40 20.11 8.71
C GLN A 2 -5.64 18.99 7.68
N PHE A 3 -4.57 18.36 7.20
CA PHE A 3 -4.64 17.27 6.23
C PHE A 3 -4.15 15.96 6.85
N LEU A 4 -4.74 14.84 6.43
CA LEU A 4 -4.33 13.52 6.86
C LEU A 4 -2.99 13.14 6.20
N TYR A 5 -1.95 12.93 7.01
CA TYR A 5 -0.61 12.61 6.53
C TYR A 5 -0.26 11.12 6.65
N LYS A 6 -0.67 10.52 7.77
CA LYS A 6 -0.38 9.14 8.15
C LYS A 6 -1.69 8.46 8.51
N LEU A 7 -1.92 7.28 7.97
CA LEU A 7 -3.05 6.45 8.30
C LEU A 7 -2.60 5.02 8.58
N ILE A 8 -3.02 4.48 9.71
CA ILE A 8 -2.73 3.11 10.12
C ILE A 8 -4.07 2.39 10.23
N LEU A 9 -4.31 1.42 9.34
CA LEU A 9 -5.49 0.55 9.34
C LEU A 9 -5.09 -0.90 9.63
N SER A 10 -3.86 -1.14 10.07
CA SER A 10 -3.39 -2.49 10.30
C SER A 10 -4.19 -3.21 11.38
N HIS A 11 -4.23 -4.54 11.31
CA HIS A 11 -4.97 -5.41 12.23
C HIS A 11 -6.49 -5.19 12.23
N ASN A 12 -7.04 -4.75 11.09
CA ASN A 12 -8.49 -4.67 10.89
C ASN A 12 -8.97 -5.76 9.93
N PRO A 13 -10.22 -6.24 10.06
CA PRO A 13 -10.83 -7.17 9.10
C PRO A 13 -11.19 -6.49 7.76
N LEU A 14 -10.52 -5.39 7.43
CA LEU A 14 -10.72 -4.59 6.22
C LEU A 14 -10.46 -5.45 4.98
N ARG A 15 -11.42 -5.44 4.05
CA ARG A 15 -11.38 -6.21 2.79
C ARG A 15 -11.44 -5.33 1.55
N LYS A 16 -12.08 -4.16 1.65
CA LYS A 16 -12.33 -3.26 0.54
C LYS A 16 -12.20 -1.81 0.99
N ILE A 17 -11.89 -0.93 0.04
CA ILE A 17 -11.97 0.52 0.19
C ILE A 17 -12.88 0.99 -0.96
N GLU A 18 -14.12 1.34 -0.62
CA GLU A 18 -15.17 1.63 -1.61
C GLU A 18 -15.12 3.07 -2.11
N ASP A 19 -14.70 4.00 -1.26
CA ASP A 19 -14.61 5.42 -1.62
C ASP A 19 -13.34 5.69 -2.44
N SER A 20 -13.52 6.09 -3.70
CA SER A 20 -12.41 6.41 -4.60
C SER A 20 -11.61 7.64 -4.16
N HIS A 21 -12.20 8.55 -3.38
CA HIS A 21 -11.50 9.73 -2.86
C HIS A 21 -10.40 9.37 -1.86
N PHE A 22 -10.45 8.17 -1.27
CA PHE A 22 -9.39 7.66 -0.43
C PHE A 22 -8.04 7.64 -1.16
N TYR A 23 -8.03 7.21 -2.42
CA TYR A 23 -6.81 7.08 -3.20
C TYR A 23 -6.24 8.43 -3.64
N THR A 24 -7.03 9.51 -3.54
CA THR A 24 -6.66 10.88 -3.93
C THR A 24 -6.42 11.80 -2.74
N LEU A 25 -6.34 11.25 -1.51
CA LEU A 25 -6.06 12.02 -0.30
C LEU A 25 -4.78 12.87 -0.47
N PRO A 26 -4.89 14.21 -0.47
CA PRO A 26 -3.89 15.09 -1.08
C PRO A 26 -2.56 15.14 -0.33
N SER A 27 -2.56 14.76 0.96
CA SER A 27 -1.37 14.81 1.83
C SER A 27 -0.99 13.45 2.41
N LEU A 28 -1.69 12.37 2.05
CA LEU A 28 -1.40 11.05 2.61
C LEU A 28 -0.07 10.54 2.05
N LYS A 29 0.92 10.34 2.93
CA LYS A 29 2.25 9.84 2.55
C LYS A 29 2.57 8.48 3.15
N PHE A 30 1.89 8.09 4.22
CA PHE A 30 2.10 6.81 4.88
C PHE A 30 0.77 6.12 5.09
N LEU A 31 0.67 4.90 4.57
CA LEU A 31 -0.47 4.02 4.74
C LEU A 31 -0.02 2.64 5.21
N ASP A 32 -0.53 2.20 6.35
CA ASP A 32 -0.29 0.85 6.85
C ASP A 32 -1.57 0.01 6.78
N LEU A 33 -1.55 -1.00 5.91
CA LEU A 33 -2.59 -2.01 5.73
C LEU A 33 -2.14 -3.39 6.22
N GLY A 34 -1.09 -3.47 7.05
CA GLY A 34 -0.57 -4.70 7.62
C GLY A 34 -1.65 -5.52 8.32
N SER A 35 -1.58 -6.84 8.23
CA SER A 35 -2.57 -7.73 8.88
C SER A 35 -4.05 -7.46 8.53
N THR A 36 -4.33 -6.83 7.38
CA THR A 36 -5.70 -6.72 6.83
C THR A 36 -6.01 -7.84 5.84
N LYS A 37 -7.25 -7.88 5.33
CA LYS A 37 -7.74 -8.87 4.37
C LYS A 37 -8.01 -8.23 2.99
N ILE A 38 -7.33 -7.13 2.69
CA ILE A 38 -7.45 -6.47 1.38
C ILE A 38 -6.97 -7.39 0.27
N SER A 39 -7.58 -7.27 -0.90
CA SER A 39 -7.21 -7.97 -2.12
C SER A 39 -6.27 -7.15 -3.00
N ILE A 40 -5.75 -7.79 -4.07
CA ILE A 40 -4.74 -7.21 -4.96
C ILE A 40 -5.25 -5.99 -5.74
N ASP A 41 -6.55 -5.89 -5.99
CA ASP A 41 -7.21 -4.73 -6.62
C ASP A 41 -6.98 -3.43 -5.84
N ILE A 42 -6.94 -3.49 -4.51
CA ILE A 42 -6.65 -2.33 -3.66
C ILE A 42 -5.20 -1.88 -3.87
N LEU A 43 -4.25 -2.82 -3.98
CA LEU A 43 -2.86 -2.50 -4.30
C LEU A 43 -2.77 -1.84 -5.68
N GLU A 44 -3.43 -2.38 -6.69
CA GLU A 44 -3.44 -1.76 -8.03
C GLU A 44 -3.96 -0.32 -8.00
N ASN A 45 -5.08 -0.07 -7.30
CA ASN A 45 -5.64 1.27 -7.20
C ASN A 45 -4.70 2.26 -6.49
N LEU A 46 -4.06 1.81 -5.40
CA LEU A 46 -3.06 2.61 -4.68
C LEU A 46 -1.87 2.95 -5.58
N LEU A 47 -1.34 1.98 -6.34
CA LEU A 47 -0.22 2.20 -7.25
C LEU A 47 -0.59 3.08 -8.45
N LYS A 48 -1.83 3.00 -8.95
CA LYS A 48 -2.31 3.78 -10.11
C LYS A 48 -2.65 5.23 -9.75
N ILE A 49 -3.15 5.48 -8.54
CA ILE A 49 -3.82 6.76 -8.21
C ILE A 49 -3.09 7.53 -7.10
N SER A 50 -2.49 6.85 -6.14
CA SER A 50 -1.95 7.51 -4.93
C SER A 50 -0.51 8.02 -5.13
N PHE A 51 -0.33 8.96 -6.06
CA PHE A 51 0.98 9.53 -6.44
C PHE A 51 1.74 10.24 -5.31
N LYS A 52 1.08 10.57 -4.19
CA LYS A 52 1.70 11.23 -3.03
C LYS A 52 2.16 10.23 -1.97
N LEU A 53 1.75 8.97 -2.07
CA LEU A 53 2.07 7.94 -1.12
C LEU A 53 3.57 7.61 -1.22
N LYS A 54 4.26 7.66 -0.07
CA LYS A 54 5.70 7.36 0.03
C LYS A 54 5.96 6.01 0.67
N THR A 55 5.08 5.58 1.56
CA THR A 55 5.22 4.32 2.28
C THR A 55 3.89 3.61 2.31
N LEU A 56 3.90 2.36 1.85
CA LEU A 56 2.77 1.45 1.85
C LEU A 56 3.18 0.15 2.53
N ILE A 57 2.57 -0.18 3.66
CA ILE A 57 2.75 -1.48 4.31
C ILE A 57 1.59 -2.38 3.90
N LEU A 58 1.92 -3.55 3.36
CA LEU A 58 0.96 -4.52 2.84
C LEU A 58 0.73 -5.69 3.79
N PRO A 59 -0.42 -6.38 3.70
CA PRO A 59 -0.62 -7.66 4.36
C PRO A 59 0.43 -8.69 3.93
N ARG A 60 0.83 -9.57 4.87
CA ARG A 60 1.86 -10.61 4.66
C ARG A 60 1.63 -11.46 3.41
N LYS A 61 0.37 -11.78 3.09
CA LYS A 61 0.03 -12.58 1.90
C LYS A 61 0.43 -11.88 0.58
N LEU A 62 0.24 -10.57 0.49
CA LEU A 62 0.61 -9.79 -0.69
C LEU A 62 2.11 -9.51 -0.70
N SER A 63 2.69 -9.13 0.45
CA SER A 63 4.11 -8.83 0.53
C SER A 63 5.00 -10.06 0.30
N CYS A 64 4.62 -11.25 0.78
CA CYS A 64 5.39 -12.48 0.58
C CYS A 64 5.62 -12.77 -0.91
N CYS A 65 4.55 -12.75 -1.72
CA CYS A 65 4.66 -13.03 -3.14
C CYS A 65 5.43 -11.94 -3.89
N LEU A 66 5.24 -10.66 -3.55
CA LEU A 66 5.99 -9.56 -4.16
C LEU A 66 7.49 -9.64 -3.84
N CYS A 67 7.82 -9.95 -2.58
CA CYS A 67 9.21 -10.09 -2.15
C CYS A 67 9.89 -11.33 -2.74
N GLN A 68 9.18 -12.45 -2.88
CA GLN A 68 9.70 -13.65 -3.54
C GLN A 68 10.02 -13.41 -5.01
N ASN A 69 9.25 -12.55 -5.69
CA ASN A 69 9.40 -12.28 -7.12
C ASN A 69 10.13 -10.95 -7.41
N GLN A 70 10.73 -10.32 -6.40
CA GLN A 70 11.31 -8.97 -6.52
C GLN A 70 12.31 -8.85 -7.68
N ASP A 71 13.09 -9.91 -7.95
CA ASP A 71 14.13 -9.91 -8.99
C ASP A 71 13.56 -10.04 -10.41
N THR A 72 12.30 -10.48 -10.53
CA THR A 72 11.59 -10.63 -11.81
C THR A 72 10.65 -9.47 -12.09
N ILE A 73 10.36 -8.64 -11.08
CA ILE A 73 9.49 -7.48 -11.21
C ILE A 73 10.35 -6.31 -11.68
N GLU A 74 10.08 -5.81 -12.88
CA GLU A 74 10.68 -4.56 -13.35
C GLU A 74 10.11 -3.41 -12.51
N THR A 75 10.88 -2.98 -11.51
CA THR A 75 10.54 -1.84 -10.67
C THR A 75 11.10 -0.57 -11.29
N SER A 76 10.26 0.46 -11.45
CA SER A 76 10.72 1.79 -11.85
C SER A 76 11.63 2.39 -10.77
N ASN A 77 12.49 3.34 -11.12
CA ASN A 77 13.30 4.15 -10.17
C ASN A 77 12.48 4.85 -9.07
N THR A 78 11.15 4.85 -9.19
CA THR A 78 10.20 5.49 -8.27
C THR A 78 9.65 4.56 -7.20
N ILE A 79 9.75 3.24 -7.35
CA ILE A 79 9.19 2.25 -6.43
C ILE A 79 10.30 1.31 -6.00
N LYS A 80 10.51 1.21 -4.68
CA LYS A 80 11.43 0.24 -4.08
C LYS A 80 10.62 -0.73 -3.21
N LEU A 81 10.79 -2.02 -3.44
CA LEU A 81 10.29 -3.06 -2.55
C LEU A 81 11.27 -3.20 -1.39
N ASP A 82 10.83 -2.85 -0.18
CA ASP A 82 11.58 -3.11 1.04
C ASP A 82 11.04 -4.39 1.67
N CYS A 83 11.81 -5.46 1.53
CA CYS A 83 11.48 -6.81 1.96
C CYS A 83 12.37 -7.17 3.15
N PRO A 84 11.92 -6.92 4.40
CA PRO A 84 12.69 -7.31 5.57
C PRO A 84 12.84 -8.83 5.56
N LYS A 85 14.08 -9.30 5.68
CA LYS A 85 14.38 -10.71 5.94
C LYS A 85 14.11 -10.95 7.43
N GLU A 86 13.11 -11.77 7.72
CA GLU A 86 12.85 -12.27 9.09
C GLU A 86 14.08 -13.06 9.60
#